data_AF-A0A382IUP2-F1
#
_entry.id   AF-A0A382IUP2-F1
#
_cell.length_a   1.000
_cell.length_b   1.000
_cell.length_c   1.000
_cell.angle_alpha   90.00
_cell.angle_beta   90.00
_cell.angle_gamma   90.00
#
_symmetry.space_group_name_H-M   'P 1'
#
loop_
_entity.id
_entity.type
_entity.pdbx_description
1 polymer ?
#
loop_
_entity_poly.entity_id
_entity_poly.type
_entity_poly.pdbx_seq_one_letter_code
_entity_poly.pdbx_strand_id
1 'polypeptide(L)'
;MREYFGFSSKDSTESMTVGSTRDIEKQKEEKYKESKATQLIVCAWIIEICAAGIGFFFAYTTGEATRKYLAQDTEAFIGDPNISVTLAMLPFMIIGVVELTKIPLAFAAYNAKPGFWKALFIGVLLSLCLITGETIFTGMERSLDNQLKYFEGDKTVQEELKVDVSDLEKLVIRLVQERPTDNIDSEYDTQITAFEKSHYAEVDEINSERESRLSVLENQRTQSRDLFINASSKDEVGNLQNILDGRLLRI
;
A
#
# COMPACT_ATOMS: atom_id res chain seq x y z
N MET A 1 -11.99 53.67 -16.79
CA MET A 1 -13.05 52.69 -16.46
C MET A 1 -14.15 53.22 -15.53
N ARG A 2 -14.16 54.52 -15.17
CA ARG A 2 -15.19 55.18 -14.35
C ARG A 2 -15.98 56.27 -15.10
N GLU A 3 -15.61 56.54 -16.34
CA GLU A 3 -16.16 57.66 -17.16
C GLU A 3 -17.32 57.25 -18.08
N TYR A 4 -17.72 55.98 -18.10
CA TYR A 4 -18.92 55.53 -18.83
C TYR A 4 -20.18 55.49 -17.95
N PHE A 5 -20.07 55.89 -16.67
CA PHE A 5 -21.21 56.12 -15.79
C PHE A 5 -21.53 57.61 -15.78
N GLY A 6 -22.45 58.03 -16.65
CA GLY A 6 -22.87 59.41 -16.76
C GLY A 6 -23.48 59.94 -15.47
N PHE A 7 -22.72 60.76 -14.74
CA PHE A 7 -23.27 61.72 -13.79
C PHE A 7 -23.38 63.07 -14.50
N SER A 8 -24.49 63.28 -15.21
CA SER A 8 -24.89 64.62 -15.66
C SER A 8 -25.98 65.12 -14.72
N SER A 9 -25.54 65.69 -13.59
CA SER A 9 -26.38 66.54 -12.76
C SER A 9 -26.53 67.89 -13.46
N LYS A 10 -27.71 68.15 -14.03
CA LYS A 10 -28.16 69.51 -14.32
C LYS A 10 -29.65 69.63 -14.02
N ASP A 11 -29.92 70.50 -13.07
CA ASP A 11 -31.23 71.04 -12.75
C ASP A 11 -31.99 71.51 -13.99
N SER A 12 -33.28 71.19 -14.02
CA SER A 12 -34.32 72.08 -14.53
C SER A 12 -35.69 71.62 -14.04
N THR A 13 -36.10 72.21 -12.92
CA THR A 13 -37.50 72.48 -12.62
C THR A 13 -38.12 73.24 -13.79
N GLU A 14 -39.07 72.63 -14.53
CA GLU A 14 -40.30 73.30 -15.00
C GLU A 14 -41.25 72.38 -15.79
N SER A 15 -42.54 72.59 -15.52
CA SER A 15 -43.75 72.05 -16.16
C SER A 15 -44.09 70.57 -15.90
N MET A 16 -44.95 70.38 -14.88
CA MET A 16 -45.91 69.28 -14.85
C MET A 16 -46.86 69.41 -16.05
N THR A 17 -46.49 68.87 -17.20
CA THR A 17 -47.47 68.43 -18.19
C THR A 17 -47.81 66.99 -17.89
N VAL A 18 -49.10 66.73 -17.66
CA VAL A 18 -49.68 65.39 -17.44
C VAL A 18 -49.22 64.45 -18.54
N GLY A 19 -48.11 63.74 -18.29
CA GLY A 19 -47.71 62.59 -19.09
C GLY A 19 -48.81 61.56 -18.95
N SER A 20 -49.32 61.06 -20.07
CA SER A 20 -50.36 60.04 -20.07
C SER A 20 -49.89 58.88 -19.20
N THR A 21 -50.78 58.21 -18.47
CA THR A 21 -50.45 57.02 -17.65
C THR A 21 -49.63 55.99 -18.44
N ARG A 22 -49.81 55.97 -19.78
CA ARG A 22 -49.07 55.18 -20.76
C ARG A 22 -47.57 55.52 -20.86
N ASP A 23 -47.18 56.78 -20.67
CA ASP A 23 -45.79 57.22 -20.76
C ASP A 23 -45.01 56.82 -19.50
N ILE A 24 -45.67 56.85 -18.33
CA ILE A 24 -45.12 56.36 -17.06
C ILE A 24 -44.93 54.84 -17.09
N GLU A 25 -45.88 54.10 -17.68
CA GLU A 25 -45.76 52.65 -17.86
C GLU A 25 -44.61 52.28 -18.81
N LYS A 26 -44.48 52.97 -19.94
CA LYS A 26 -43.35 52.78 -20.87
C LYS A 26 -42.00 53.05 -20.22
N GLN A 27 -41.85 54.15 -19.47
CA GLN A 27 -40.62 54.46 -18.75
C GLN A 27 -40.28 53.40 -17.68
N LYS A 28 -41.29 52.87 -16.97
CA LYS A 28 -41.09 51.76 -16.03
C LYS A 28 -40.65 50.49 -16.75
N GLU A 29 -41.22 50.19 -17.92
CA GLU A 29 -40.90 49.01 -18.71
C GLU A 29 -39.47 49.07 -19.30
N GLU A 30 -39.06 50.22 -19.81
CA GLU A 30 -37.68 50.46 -20.30
C GLU A 30 -36.67 50.33 -19.16
N LYS A 31 -36.92 50.98 -18.02
CA LYS A 31 -36.06 50.88 -16.83
C LYS A 31 -35.99 49.45 -16.30
N TYR A 32 -37.09 48.70 -16.37
CA TYR A 32 -37.12 47.28 -16.02
C TYR A 32 -36.26 46.44 -16.97
N LYS A 33 -36.36 46.68 -18.28
CA LYS A 33 -35.54 46.00 -19.31
C LYS A 33 -34.05 46.28 -19.14
N GLU A 34 -33.66 47.53 -18.89
CA GLU A 34 -32.27 47.91 -18.64
C GLU A 34 -31.69 47.25 -17.38
N SER A 35 -32.48 47.21 -16.29
CA SER A 35 -32.08 46.53 -15.06
C SER A 35 -31.85 45.04 -15.28
N LYS A 36 -32.74 44.36 -16.01
CA LYS A 36 -32.58 42.95 -16.36
C LYS A 36 -31.38 42.68 -17.27
N ALA A 37 -31.14 43.53 -18.28
CA ALA A 37 -29.97 43.43 -19.14
C ALA A 37 -28.67 43.58 -18.35
N THR A 38 -28.63 44.51 -17.40
CA THR A 38 -27.46 44.71 -16.52
C THR A 38 -27.22 43.49 -15.63
N GLN A 39 -28.28 42.90 -15.05
CA GLN A 39 -28.17 41.66 -14.26
C GLN A 39 -27.61 40.50 -15.08
N LEU A 40 -28.04 40.35 -16.34
CA LEU A 40 -27.54 39.30 -17.23
C LEU A 40 -26.05 39.46 -17.55
N ILE A 41 -25.57 40.69 -17.77
CA ILE A 41 -24.15 40.96 -18.03
C ILE A 41 -23.29 40.61 -16.81
N VAL A 42 -23.77 40.94 -15.60
CA VAL A 42 -23.07 40.57 -14.36
C VAL A 42 -23.01 39.06 -14.19
N CYS A 43 -24.13 38.35 -14.42
CA CYS A 43 -24.14 36.89 -14.38
C CYS A 43 -23.19 36.27 -15.41
N ALA A 44 -23.11 36.83 -16.62
CA ALA A 44 -22.18 36.35 -17.64
C ALA A 44 -20.72 36.48 -17.18
N TRP A 45 -20.31 37.62 -16.62
CA TRP A 45 -18.96 37.80 -16.09
C TRP A 45 -18.61 36.84 -14.95
N ILE A 46 -19.58 36.55 -14.07
CA ILE A 46 -19.37 35.55 -13.00
C ILE A 46 -19.06 34.19 -13.59
N ILE A 47 -19.87 33.74 -14.56
CA ILE A 47 -19.67 32.45 -15.24
C ILE A 47 -18.32 32.43 -15.96
N GLU A 48 -17.94 33.52 -16.64
CA GLU A 48 -16.67 33.61 -17.35
C GLU A 48 -15.46 33.54 -16.42
N ILE A 49 -15.53 34.17 -15.24
CA ILE A 49 -14.48 34.10 -14.22
C ILE A 49 -14.38 32.67 -13.67
N CYS A 50 -15.51 32.00 -13.45
CA CYS A 50 -15.51 30.60 -13.03
C CYS A 50 -14.88 29.70 -14.10
N ALA A 51 -15.24 29.87 -15.37
CA ALA A 51 -14.68 29.11 -16.49
C ALA A 51 -13.17 29.35 -16.64
N ALA A 52 -12.73 30.61 -16.59
CA ALA A 52 -11.32 30.98 -16.60
C ALA A 52 -10.56 30.35 -15.42
N GLY A 53 -11.16 30.37 -14.23
CA GLY A 53 -10.63 29.75 -13.02
C GLY A 53 -10.39 28.25 -13.18
N ILE A 54 -11.30 27.53 -13.85
CA ILE A 54 -11.14 26.11 -14.17
C ILE A 54 -9.92 25.89 -15.08
N GLY A 55 -9.73 26.75 -16.09
CA GLY A 55 -8.54 26.71 -16.96
C GLY A 55 -7.23 26.88 -16.19
N PHE A 56 -7.16 27.86 -15.29
CA PHE A 56 -5.99 28.05 -14.41
C PHE A 56 -5.78 26.90 -13.43
N PHE A 57 -6.86 26.28 -12.94
CA PHE A 57 -6.77 25.10 -12.08
C PHE A 57 -6.20 23.88 -12.82
N PHE A 58 -6.60 23.66 -14.08
CA PHE A 58 -6.02 22.61 -14.92
C PHE A 58 -4.54 22.88 -15.21
N ALA A 59 -4.16 24.14 -15.43
CA ALA A 59 -2.76 24.52 -15.56
C ALA A 59 -1.98 24.12 -14.31
N TYR A 60 -2.44 24.51 -13.11
CA TYR A 60 -1.77 24.19 -11.85
C TYR A 60 -1.60 22.68 -11.62
N THR A 61 -2.69 21.92 -11.74
CA THR A 61 -2.68 20.46 -11.51
C THR A 61 -1.79 19.72 -12.51
N THR A 62 -1.77 20.14 -13.78
CA THR A 62 -0.88 19.57 -14.81
C THR A 62 0.59 19.91 -14.54
N GLY A 63 0.86 21.11 -14.04
CA GLY A 63 2.20 21.52 -13.62
C GLY A 63 2.73 20.67 -12.46
N GLU A 64 1.91 20.44 -11.44
CA GLU A 64 2.28 19.55 -10.31
C GLU A 64 2.49 18.10 -10.75
N ALA A 65 1.63 17.58 -11.64
CA ALA A 65 1.79 16.22 -12.17
C ALA A 65 3.11 16.07 -12.95
N THR A 66 3.42 17.03 -13.81
CA THR A 66 4.68 17.06 -14.59
C THR A 66 5.89 17.13 -13.67
N ARG A 67 5.82 17.91 -12.58
CA ARG A 67 6.90 18.03 -11.60
C ARG A 67 7.19 16.72 -10.88
N LYS A 68 6.16 15.99 -10.47
CA LYS A 68 6.30 14.67 -9.84
C LYS A 68 6.93 13.67 -10.81
N TYR A 69 6.54 13.71 -12.09
CA TYR A 69 7.11 12.86 -13.13
C TYR A 69 8.61 13.14 -13.34
N LEU A 70 9.00 14.42 -13.47
CA LEU A 70 10.40 14.83 -13.63
C LEU A 70 11.27 14.50 -12.40
N ALA A 71 10.70 14.53 -11.19
CA ALA A 71 11.43 14.19 -9.96
C ALA A 71 11.74 12.69 -9.85
N GLN A 72 10.94 11.83 -10.47
CA GLN A 72 11.12 10.37 -10.44
C GLN A 72 12.16 9.88 -11.45
N ASP A 73 12.40 10.64 -12.52
CA ASP A 73 13.24 10.24 -13.66
C ASP A 73 14.25 11.35 -14.02
N THR A 74 15.13 11.67 -13.06
CA THR A 74 16.05 12.82 -13.16
C THR A 74 17.10 12.66 -14.27
N GLU A 75 17.40 11.44 -14.70
CA GLU A 75 18.40 11.14 -15.74
C GLU A 75 17.84 11.22 -17.18
N ALA A 76 16.51 11.20 -17.34
CA ALA A 76 15.86 11.13 -18.66
C ALA A 76 15.70 12.50 -19.36
N PHE A 77 16.01 13.62 -18.70
CA PHE A 77 15.66 14.96 -19.19
C PHE A 77 16.86 15.90 -19.36
N ILE A 78 17.08 16.37 -20.59
CA ILE A 78 18.06 17.42 -20.90
C ILE A 78 17.34 18.79 -20.83
N GLY A 79 17.48 19.51 -19.72
CA GLY A 79 16.94 20.88 -19.54
C GLY A 79 16.63 21.24 -18.08
N ASP A 80 16.13 22.47 -17.85
CA ASP A 80 15.64 22.90 -16.53
C ASP A 80 14.22 22.35 -16.29
N PRO A 81 14.01 21.52 -15.24
CA PRO A 81 12.69 20.95 -14.92
C PRO A 81 11.59 21.99 -14.73
N ASN A 82 11.93 23.19 -14.24
CA ASN A 82 10.95 24.26 -14.02
C ASN A 82 10.42 24.82 -15.34
N ILE A 83 11.27 24.86 -16.39
CA ILE A 83 10.85 25.28 -17.73
C ILE A 83 9.88 24.26 -18.32
N SER A 84 10.16 22.97 -18.16
CA SER A 84 9.28 21.89 -18.63
C SER A 84 7.93 21.89 -17.93
N VAL A 85 7.92 22.09 -16.61
CA VAL A 85 6.68 22.28 -15.84
C VAL A 85 5.91 23.48 -16.39
N THR A 86 6.57 24.62 -16.60
CA THR A 86 5.92 25.83 -17.11
C THR A 86 5.34 25.60 -18.51
N LEU A 87 6.09 24.95 -19.41
CA LEU A 87 5.63 24.60 -20.76
C LEU A 87 4.39 23.70 -20.74
N ALA A 88 4.31 22.75 -19.79
CA ALA A 88 3.15 21.89 -19.62
C ALA A 88 1.90 22.67 -19.13
N MET A 89 2.08 23.78 -18.42
CA MET A 89 0.98 24.60 -17.90
C MET A 89 0.42 25.60 -18.94
N LEU A 90 1.26 26.06 -19.87
CA LEU A 90 0.94 27.15 -20.80
C LEU A 90 -0.35 26.96 -21.63
N PRO A 91 -0.64 25.78 -22.21
CA PRO A 91 -1.85 25.59 -23.01
C PRO A 91 -3.12 25.90 -22.21
N PHE A 92 -3.18 25.46 -20.96
CA PHE A 92 -4.35 25.67 -20.09
C PHE A 92 -4.46 27.10 -19.57
N MET A 93 -3.34 27.78 -19.34
CA MET A 93 -3.36 29.21 -19.02
C MET A 93 -3.91 30.04 -20.17
N ILE A 94 -3.50 29.74 -21.41
CA ILE A 94 -4.02 30.43 -22.60
C ILE A 94 -5.53 30.22 -22.70
N ILE A 95 -6.02 29.01 -22.45
CA ILE A 95 -7.46 28.71 -22.47
C ILE A 95 -8.20 29.58 -21.43
N GLY A 96 -7.70 29.68 -20.20
CA GLY A 96 -8.30 30.53 -19.17
C GLY A 96 -8.35 32.02 -19.55
N VAL A 97 -7.33 32.53 -20.24
CA VAL A 97 -7.33 33.90 -20.77
C VAL A 97 -8.34 34.05 -21.91
N VAL A 98 -8.42 33.07 -22.80
CA VAL A 98 -9.34 33.07 -23.95
C VAL A 98 -10.81 33.03 -23.49
N GLU A 99 -11.14 32.36 -22.37
CA GLU A 99 -12.45 32.46 -21.73
C GLU A 99 -12.83 33.92 -21.45
N LEU A 100 -11.99 34.66 -20.73
CA LEU A 100 -12.28 36.06 -20.37
C LEU A 100 -12.51 36.97 -21.58
N THR A 101 -12.00 36.61 -22.76
CA THR A 101 -12.19 37.37 -23.99
C THR A 101 -13.55 37.18 -24.66
N LYS A 102 -14.36 36.17 -24.26
CA LYS A 102 -15.65 35.88 -24.89
C LYS A 102 -16.67 37.01 -24.78
N ILE A 103 -16.75 37.69 -23.62
CA ILE A 103 -17.67 38.84 -23.43
C ILE A 103 -17.24 40.05 -24.28
N PRO A 104 -15.96 40.50 -24.29
CA PRO A 104 -15.48 41.50 -25.24
C PRO A 104 -15.74 41.13 -26.70
N LEU A 105 -15.56 39.86 -27.07
CA LEU A 105 -15.77 39.39 -28.44
C LEU A 105 -17.27 39.39 -28.81
N ALA A 106 -18.15 39.04 -27.88
CA ALA A 106 -19.60 39.15 -28.06
C ALA A 106 -20.04 40.60 -28.28
N PHE A 107 -19.43 41.55 -27.56
CA PHE A 107 -19.69 42.97 -27.76
C PHE A 107 -19.20 43.46 -29.12
N ALA A 108 -18.03 42.99 -29.59
CA ALA A 108 -17.55 43.27 -30.93
C ALA A 108 -18.49 42.69 -32.00
N ALA A 109 -19.00 41.48 -31.81
CA ALA A 109 -19.97 40.83 -32.70
C ALA A 109 -21.32 41.59 -32.75
N TYR A 110 -21.77 42.12 -31.61
CA TYR A 110 -23.01 42.89 -31.51
C TYR A 110 -22.94 44.18 -32.36
N ASN A 111 -21.83 44.91 -32.24
CA ASN A 111 -21.60 46.18 -32.92
C ASN A 111 -21.09 46.04 -34.37
N ALA A 112 -20.73 44.82 -34.81
CA ALA A 112 -20.28 44.57 -36.16
C ALA A 112 -21.40 44.83 -37.19
N LYS A 113 -21.02 45.38 -38.36
CA LYS A 113 -21.94 45.59 -39.48
C LYS A 113 -22.58 44.25 -39.90
N PRO A 114 -23.89 44.22 -40.20
CA PRO A 114 -24.55 43.02 -40.68
C PRO A 114 -23.91 42.53 -41.99
N GLY A 115 -23.73 41.22 -42.11
CA GLY A 115 -23.05 40.58 -43.25
C GLY A 115 -21.87 39.70 -42.81
N PHE A 116 -20.86 39.58 -43.67
CA PHE A 116 -19.71 38.69 -43.47
C PHE A 116 -18.98 38.90 -42.13
N TRP A 117 -18.77 40.16 -41.73
CA TRP A 117 -18.04 40.48 -40.49
C TRP A 117 -18.76 40.00 -39.24
N LYS A 118 -20.08 40.13 -39.18
CA LYS A 118 -20.87 39.63 -38.04
C LYS A 118 -20.89 38.10 -37.99
N ALA A 119 -20.98 37.44 -39.14
CA ALA A 119 -20.89 35.98 -39.23
C ALA A 119 -19.51 35.47 -38.81
N LEU A 120 -18.43 36.18 -39.17
CA LEU A 120 -17.07 35.87 -38.74
C LEU A 120 -16.93 35.94 -37.22
N PHE A 121 -17.37 37.02 -36.58
CA PHE A 121 -17.27 37.14 -35.12
C PHE A 121 -18.09 36.08 -34.38
N ILE A 122 -19.30 35.77 -34.86
CA ILE A 122 -20.12 34.70 -34.28
C ILE A 122 -19.45 33.34 -34.49
N GLY A 123 -18.88 33.07 -35.67
CA GLY A 123 -18.17 31.83 -35.96
C GLY A 123 -16.93 31.63 -35.08
N VAL A 124 -16.15 32.70 -34.87
CA VAL A 124 -15.00 32.67 -33.94
C VAL A 124 -15.49 32.42 -32.51
N LEU A 125 -16.55 33.10 -32.07
CA LEU A 125 -17.11 32.94 -30.72
C LEU A 125 -17.63 31.52 -30.48
N LEU A 126 -18.29 30.92 -31.48
CA LEU A 126 -18.73 29.52 -31.45
C LEU A 126 -17.54 28.56 -31.39
N SER A 127 -16.51 28.79 -32.21
CA SER A 127 -15.30 27.94 -32.25
C SER A 127 -14.56 27.99 -30.92
N LEU A 128 -14.43 29.18 -30.32
CA LEU A 128 -13.88 29.33 -28.98
C LEU A 128 -14.68 28.53 -27.96
N CYS A 129 -16.01 28.56 -28.02
CA CYS A 129 -16.86 27.79 -27.12
C CYS A 129 -16.66 26.27 -27.29
N LEU A 130 -16.52 25.78 -28.52
CA LEU A 130 -16.27 24.36 -28.81
C LEU A 130 -14.90 23.90 -28.29
N ILE A 131 -13.83 24.68 -28.52
CA ILE A 131 -12.48 24.35 -28.04
C ILE A 131 -12.45 24.30 -26.51
N THR A 132 -13.09 25.27 -25.84
CA THR A 132 -13.21 25.25 -24.38
C THR A 132 -13.99 24.02 -23.90
N GLY A 133 -15.12 23.72 -24.56
CA GLY A 133 -15.93 22.55 -24.25
C GLY A 133 -15.11 21.27 -24.34
N GLU A 134 -14.42 21.05 -25.46
CA GLU A 134 -13.52 19.91 -25.67
C GLU A 134 -12.47 19.84 -24.56
N THR A 135 -11.80 20.95 -24.25
CA THR A 135 -10.75 20.99 -23.21
C THR A 135 -11.30 20.59 -21.84
N ILE A 136 -12.46 21.11 -21.45
CA ILE A 136 -13.10 20.78 -20.16
C ILE A 136 -13.52 19.30 -20.14
N PHE A 137 -14.11 18.80 -21.22
CA PHE A 137 -14.52 17.40 -21.33
C PHE A 137 -13.33 16.45 -21.23
N THR A 138 -12.26 16.70 -21.98
CA THR A 138 -11.03 15.90 -21.91
C THR A 138 -10.38 15.99 -20.52
N GLY A 139 -10.41 17.18 -19.89
CA GLY A 139 -9.92 17.36 -18.52
C GLY A 139 -10.72 16.55 -17.49
N MET A 140 -12.04 16.47 -17.67
CA MET A 140 -12.96 15.70 -16.83
C MET A 140 -12.77 14.20 -17.03
N GLU A 141 -12.68 13.73 -18.27
CA GLU A 141 -12.41 12.31 -18.60
C GLU A 141 -11.12 11.84 -17.94
N ARG A 142 -10.03 12.61 -18.05
CA ARG A 142 -8.76 12.28 -17.39
C ARG A 142 -8.88 12.23 -15.86
N SER A 143 -9.71 13.10 -15.27
CA SER A 143 -9.96 13.09 -13.82
C SER A 143 -10.76 11.86 -13.39
N LEU A 144 -11.77 11.47 -14.17
CA LEU A 144 -12.59 10.27 -13.93
C LEU A 144 -11.76 8.99 -14.14
N ASP A 145 -10.97 8.92 -15.20
CA ASP A 145 -10.07 7.80 -15.49
C ASP A 145 -9.00 7.64 -14.42
N ASN A 146 -8.43 8.74 -13.92
CA ASN A 146 -7.49 8.67 -12.81
C ASN A 146 -8.18 8.14 -11.54
N GLN A 147 -9.39 8.59 -11.22
CA GLN A 147 -10.15 8.06 -10.09
C GLN A 147 -10.48 6.58 -10.28
N LEU A 148 -10.87 6.17 -11.48
CA LEU A 148 -11.21 4.79 -11.80
C LEU A 148 -9.97 3.88 -11.72
N LYS A 149 -8.80 4.35 -12.18
CA LYS A 149 -7.53 3.64 -12.05
C LYS A 149 -7.14 3.37 -10.60
N TYR A 150 -7.43 4.27 -9.67
CA TYR A 150 -7.24 4.00 -8.24
C TYR A 150 -8.09 2.81 -7.78
N PHE A 151 -9.33 2.70 -8.27
CA PHE A 151 -10.20 1.56 -7.95
C PHE A 151 -9.81 0.26 -8.68
N GLU A 152 -9.24 0.33 -9.88
CA GLU A 152 -8.77 -0.85 -10.62
C GLU A 152 -7.45 -1.39 -10.06
N GLY A 153 -6.52 -0.52 -9.63
CA GLY A 153 -5.30 -0.92 -8.94
C GLY A 153 -5.57 -1.73 -7.67
N ASP A 154 -6.55 -1.29 -6.87
CA ASP A 154 -6.99 -2.03 -5.68
C ASP A 154 -7.59 -3.40 -6.00
N LYS A 155 -8.21 -3.58 -7.18
CA LYS A 155 -8.73 -4.88 -7.62
C LYS A 155 -7.61 -5.83 -8.04
N THR A 156 -6.61 -5.32 -8.76
CA THR A 156 -5.44 -6.15 -9.14
C THR A 156 -4.64 -6.61 -7.93
N VAL A 157 -4.44 -5.75 -6.93
CA VAL A 157 -3.77 -6.13 -5.68
C VAL A 157 -4.61 -7.16 -4.90
N GLN A 158 -5.93 -7.01 -4.87
CA GLN A 158 -6.81 -8.02 -4.25
C GLN A 158 -6.77 -9.37 -4.99
N GLU A 159 -6.69 -9.36 -6.32
CA GLU A 159 -6.61 -10.58 -7.12
C GLU A 159 -5.27 -11.29 -6.92
N GLU A 160 -4.15 -10.56 -6.89
CA GLU A 160 -2.82 -11.09 -6.57
C GLU A 160 -2.78 -11.69 -5.15
N LEU A 161 -3.28 -10.96 -4.15
CA LEU A 161 -3.33 -11.44 -2.77
C LEU A 161 -4.18 -12.71 -2.61
N LYS A 162 -5.25 -12.84 -3.40
CA LYS A 162 -6.08 -14.05 -3.42
C LYS A 162 -5.37 -15.25 -4.05
N VAL A 163 -4.57 -15.02 -5.09
CA VAL A 163 -3.74 -16.06 -5.71
C VAL A 163 -2.67 -16.54 -4.73
N ASP A 164 -1.98 -15.61 -4.06
CA ASP A 164 -0.95 -15.93 -3.06
C ASP A 164 -1.51 -16.75 -1.90
N VAL A 165 -2.68 -16.39 -1.37
CA VAL A 165 -3.35 -17.18 -0.31
C VAL A 165 -3.68 -18.59 -0.80
N SER A 166 -4.23 -18.73 -2.01
CA SER A 166 -4.52 -20.04 -2.61
C SER A 166 -3.26 -20.89 -2.78
N ASP A 167 -2.15 -20.29 -3.19
CA ASP A 167 -0.89 -21.02 -3.39
C ASP A 167 -0.22 -21.40 -2.05
N LEU A 168 -0.34 -20.55 -1.02
CA LEU A 168 0.04 -20.90 0.35
C LEU A 168 -0.76 -22.09 0.86
N GLU A 169 -2.08 -22.11 0.65
CA GLU A 169 -2.94 -23.25 1.03
C GLU A 169 -2.52 -24.55 0.34
N LYS A 170 -2.20 -24.51 -0.96
CA LYS A 170 -1.69 -25.68 -1.69
C LYS A 170 -0.33 -26.14 -1.15
N LEU A 171 0.54 -25.21 -0.77
CA LEU A 171 1.85 -25.51 -0.19
C LEU A 171 1.68 -26.21 1.16
N VAL A 172 0.78 -25.72 2.02
CA VAL A 172 0.43 -26.38 3.29
C VAL A 172 -0.08 -27.80 3.06
N ILE A 173 -1.00 -28.01 2.11
CA ILE A 173 -1.52 -29.36 1.79
C ILE A 173 -0.38 -30.29 1.32
N ARG A 174 0.53 -29.79 0.47
CA ARG A 174 1.69 -30.57 -0.01
C ARG A 174 2.61 -30.95 1.15
N LEU A 175 2.96 -30.01 2.02
CA LEU A 175 3.83 -30.28 3.16
C LEU A 175 3.23 -31.30 4.12
N VAL A 176 1.91 -31.23 4.36
CA VAL A 176 1.18 -32.23 5.17
C VAL A 176 1.24 -33.62 4.51
N GLN A 177 1.20 -33.71 3.18
CA GLN A 177 1.32 -34.99 2.46
C GLN A 177 2.75 -35.54 2.40
N GLU A 178 3.75 -34.68 2.19
CA GLU A 178 5.17 -35.08 2.11
C GLU A 178 5.73 -35.51 3.47
N ARG A 179 5.24 -34.89 4.56
CA ARG A 179 5.67 -35.22 5.91
C ARG A 179 4.48 -35.21 6.87
N PRO A 180 3.65 -36.26 6.85
CA PRO A 180 2.61 -36.44 7.85
C PRO A 180 3.24 -36.44 9.24
N THR A 181 2.69 -35.68 10.19
CA THR A 181 3.13 -35.64 11.58
C THR A 181 3.21 -37.04 12.19
N ASP A 182 2.29 -37.92 11.80
CA ASP A 182 2.22 -39.31 12.24
C ASP A 182 3.47 -40.13 11.90
N ASN A 183 4.16 -39.80 10.79
CA ASN A 183 5.41 -40.47 10.42
C ASN A 183 6.59 -39.99 11.26
N ILE A 184 6.56 -38.73 11.70
CA ILE A 184 7.57 -38.18 12.61
C ILE A 184 7.44 -38.87 13.97
N ASP A 185 6.23 -38.96 14.51
CA ASP A 185 5.96 -39.59 15.80
C ASP A 185 6.32 -41.08 15.79
N SER A 186 5.96 -41.80 14.72
CA SER A 186 6.32 -43.21 14.51
C SER A 186 7.84 -43.43 14.40
N GLU A 187 8.58 -42.51 13.76
CA GLU A 187 10.03 -42.56 13.68
C GLU A 187 10.68 -42.34 15.06
N TYR A 188 10.20 -41.37 15.83
CA TYR A 188 10.66 -41.14 17.20
C TYR A 188 10.35 -42.32 18.12
N ASP A 189 9.14 -42.89 18.04
CA ASP A 189 8.76 -44.07 18.81
C ASP A 189 9.65 -45.28 18.48
N THR A 190 9.98 -45.46 17.19
CA THR A 190 10.89 -46.52 16.75
C THR A 190 12.30 -46.31 17.30
N GLN A 191 12.81 -45.07 17.29
CA GLN A 191 14.12 -44.75 17.85
C GLN A 191 14.17 -44.92 19.37
N ILE A 192 13.13 -44.49 20.10
CA ILE A 192 13.02 -44.66 21.55
C ILE A 192 12.98 -46.15 21.90
N THR A 193 12.14 -46.93 21.21
CA THR A 193 12.02 -48.38 21.45
C THR A 193 13.33 -49.12 21.15
N ALA A 194 14.02 -48.75 20.06
CA ALA A 194 15.31 -49.33 19.71
C ALA A 194 16.38 -49.00 20.77
N PHE A 195 16.41 -47.74 21.22
CA PHE A 195 17.32 -47.30 22.28
C PHE A 195 17.06 -48.04 23.59
N GLU A 196 15.80 -48.09 24.05
CA GLU A 196 15.43 -48.83 25.26
C GLU A 196 15.83 -50.30 25.18
N LYS A 197 15.54 -50.95 24.05
CA LYS A 197 15.94 -52.35 23.83
C LYS A 197 17.45 -52.53 23.90
N SER A 198 18.24 -51.65 23.29
CA SER A 198 19.71 -51.71 23.38
C SER A 198 20.20 -51.47 24.80
N HIS A 199 19.59 -50.53 25.52
CA HIS A 199 19.98 -50.19 26.88
C HIS A 199 19.71 -51.35 27.85
N TYR A 200 18.53 -51.96 27.79
CA TYR A 200 18.23 -53.12 28.64
C TYR A 200 19.08 -54.34 28.29
N ALA A 201 19.38 -54.57 27.01
CA ALA A 201 20.30 -55.64 26.62
C ALA A 201 21.71 -55.45 27.18
N GLU A 202 22.23 -54.21 27.15
CA GLU A 202 23.54 -53.87 27.74
C GLU A 202 23.54 -54.03 29.27
N VAL A 203 22.46 -53.60 29.94
CA VAL A 203 22.31 -53.78 31.40
C VAL A 203 22.26 -55.26 31.78
N ASP A 204 21.55 -56.09 31.01
CA ASP A 204 21.47 -57.53 31.24
C ASP A 204 22.83 -58.22 31.01
N GLU A 205 23.58 -57.80 29.99
CA GLU A 205 24.93 -58.29 29.74
C GLU A 205 25.88 -57.94 30.90
N ILE A 206 25.84 -56.69 31.38
CA ILE A 206 26.62 -56.23 32.54
C ILE A 206 26.25 -57.01 33.81
N ASN A 207 24.96 -57.26 34.03
CA ASN A 207 24.51 -58.03 35.19
C ASN A 207 24.98 -59.49 35.13
N SER A 208 24.88 -60.13 33.95
CA SER A 208 25.39 -61.48 33.73
C SER A 208 26.90 -61.57 33.94
N GLU A 209 27.66 -60.59 33.44
CA GLU A 209 29.10 -60.50 33.68
C GLU A 209 29.41 -60.33 35.17
N ARG A 210 28.65 -59.47 35.86
CA ARG A 210 28.80 -59.23 37.30
C ARG A 210 28.55 -60.51 38.09
N GLU A 211 27.49 -61.26 37.80
CA GLU A 211 27.18 -62.54 38.44
C GLU A 211 28.29 -63.57 38.22
N SER A 212 28.80 -63.68 37.00
CA SER A 212 29.95 -64.54 36.67
C SER A 212 31.17 -64.17 37.52
N ARG A 213 31.52 -62.89 37.60
CA ARG A 213 32.63 -62.41 38.44
C ARG A 213 32.41 -62.70 39.93
N LEU A 214 31.19 -62.52 40.44
CA LEU A 214 30.83 -62.88 41.83
C LEU A 214 31.03 -64.36 42.09
N SER A 215 30.58 -65.24 41.19
CA SER A 215 30.75 -66.69 41.34
C SER A 215 32.22 -67.11 41.38
N VAL A 216 33.08 -66.47 40.58
CA VAL A 216 34.53 -66.71 40.60
C VAL A 216 35.13 -66.28 41.93
N LEU A 217 34.75 -65.10 42.45
CA LEU A 217 35.23 -64.61 43.74
C LEU A 217 34.75 -65.49 44.90
N GLU A 218 33.52 -65.99 44.86
CA GLU A 218 33.00 -66.94 45.87
C GLU A 218 33.76 -68.26 45.86
N ASN A 219 34.07 -68.80 44.67
CA ASN A 219 34.89 -69.99 44.52
C ASN A 219 36.30 -69.77 45.08
N GLN A 220 36.95 -68.65 44.77
CA GLN A 220 38.27 -68.28 45.32
C GLN A 220 38.25 -68.12 46.84
N ARG A 221 37.20 -67.49 47.38
CA ARG A 221 36.98 -67.33 48.82
C ARG A 221 36.85 -68.70 49.50
N THR A 222 36.06 -69.60 48.92
CA THR A 222 35.86 -70.95 49.45
C THR A 222 37.15 -71.76 49.41
N GLN A 223 37.88 -71.73 48.29
CA GLN A 223 39.19 -72.38 48.16
C GLN A 223 40.20 -71.85 49.20
N SER A 224 40.27 -70.53 49.39
CA SER A 224 41.17 -69.91 50.37
C SER A 224 40.81 -70.31 51.79
N ARG A 225 39.51 -70.36 52.12
CA ARG A 225 39.02 -70.84 53.42
C ARG A 225 39.40 -72.30 53.65
N ASP A 226 39.21 -73.16 52.66
CA ASP A 226 39.50 -74.60 52.78
C ASP A 226 41.02 -74.85 52.90
N LEU A 227 41.86 -74.06 52.20
CA LEU A 227 43.31 -74.07 52.37
C LEU A 227 43.72 -73.66 53.79
N PHE A 228 43.11 -72.61 54.35
CA PHE A 228 43.40 -72.17 55.72
C PHE A 228 43.03 -73.24 56.76
N ILE A 229 41.84 -73.86 56.63
CA ILE A 229 41.40 -74.95 57.52
C ILE A 229 42.37 -76.14 57.44
N ASN A 230 42.78 -76.54 56.23
CA ASN A 230 43.71 -77.65 56.03
C ASN A 230 45.14 -77.35 56.53
N ALA A 231 45.60 -76.10 56.44
CA ALA A 231 46.89 -75.70 56.99
C ALA A 231 46.87 -75.72 58.53
N SER A 232 45.81 -75.17 59.14
CA SER A 232 45.61 -75.20 60.59
C SER A 232 45.57 -76.63 61.13
N SER A 233 44.92 -77.55 60.44
CA SER A 233 44.87 -78.95 60.89
C SER A 233 46.23 -79.65 60.76
N LYS A 234 47.03 -79.33 59.74
CA LYS A 234 48.40 -79.86 59.60
C LYS A 234 49.34 -79.35 60.70
N ASP A 235 49.24 -78.09 61.07
CA ASP A 235 50.02 -77.53 62.18
C ASP A 235 49.63 -78.15 63.52
N GLU A 236 48.33 -78.37 63.78
CA GLU A 236 47.87 -79.09 64.97
C GLU A 236 48.37 -80.54 65.00
N VAL A 237 48.26 -81.28 63.89
CA VAL A 237 48.74 -82.65 63.80
C VAL A 237 50.26 -82.72 63.96
N GLY A 238 51.01 -81.83 63.32
CA GLY A 238 52.47 -81.77 63.47
C GLY A 238 52.92 -81.45 64.89
N ASN A 239 52.19 -80.57 65.59
CA ASN A 239 52.47 -80.25 66.98
C ASN A 239 52.16 -81.43 67.92
N LEU A 240 51.05 -82.15 67.67
CA LEU A 240 50.73 -83.38 68.39
C LEU A 240 51.76 -84.49 68.14
N GLN A 241 52.28 -84.60 66.92
CA GLN A 241 53.29 -85.59 66.55
C GLN A 241 54.65 -85.28 67.20
N ASN A 242 55.05 -84.02 67.25
CA ASN A 242 56.24 -83.58 68.00
C ASN A 242 56.12 -83.83 69.52
N ILE A 243 54.92 -83.65 70.10
CA ILE A 243 54.67 -83.99 71.51
C ILE A 243 54.77 -85.51 71.73
N LEU A 244 54.29 -86.31 70.80
CA LEU A 244 54.34 -87.76 70.86
C LEU A 244 55.79 -88.28 70.74
N ASP A 245 56.55 -87.80 69.76
CA ASP A 245 57.95 -88.17 69.54
C ASP A 245 58.85 -87.69 70.69
N GLY A 246 58.61 -86.49 71.22
CA GLY A 246 59.30 -85.97 72.40
C GLY A 246 59.02 -86.76 73.68
N ARG A 247 57.90 -87.47 73.78
CA ARG A 247 57.62 -88.42 74.87
C ARG A 247 58.29 -89.77 74.65
N LEU A 248 58.32 -90.27 73.41
CA LEU A 248 58.94 -91.56 73.09
C LEU A 248 60.47 -91.54 73.22
N LEU A 249 61.12 -90.38 73.03
CA LEU A 249 62.57 -90.21 73.27
C LEU A 249 62.96 -90.10 74.76
N ARG A 250 61.99 -90.07 75.70
CA ARG A 250 62.24 -90.01 77.15
C ARG A 250 61.97 -91.33 77.89
N ILE A 251 61.80 -92.43 77.16
CA ILE A 251 61.65 -93.80 77.67
C ILE A 251 62.84 -94.63 77.18
#